data_AF-A0A7V2SIN2-F1
#
_entry.id   AF-A0A7V2SIN2-F1
#
_cell.length_a   1.000
_cell.length_b   1.000
_cell.length_c   1.000
_cell.angle_alpha   90.00
_cell.angle_beta   90.00
_cell.angle_gamma   90.00
#
_symmetry.space_group_name_H-M   'P 1'
#
loop_
_entity.id
_entity.type
_entity.pdbx_description
1 polymer ?
#
loop_
_entity_poly.entity_id
_entity_poly.type
_entity_poly.pdbx_seq_one_letter_code
_entity_poly.pdbx_strand_id
1 'polypeptide(L)' 'DILQEQLGTKLPCEYIPNPFVGQYQFFTQADIEPTREFLGYEPEVTLEEGIKRYLPEIRRLYEKEVRG' A
#
# COMPACT_ATOMS: atom_id res chain seq x y z
N ASP A 1 -2.68 -10.16 -5.69
CA ASP A 1 -1.22 -10.15 -5.95
C ASP A 1 -0.73 -9.07 -6.91
N ILE A 2 -1.33 -7.86 -6.93
CA ILE A 2 -0.94 -6.80 -7.87
C ILE A 2 0.54 -6.41 -7.69
N LEU A 3 1.02 -6.34 -6.44
CA LEU A 3 2.41 -6.00 -6.16
C LEU A 3 3.41 -7.06 -6.66
N GLN A 4 3.09 -8.35 -6.50
CA GLN A 4 3.94 -9.44 -6.98
C GLN A 4 4.01 -9.46 -8.51
N GLU A 5 2.87 -9.26 -9.17
CA GLU A 5 2.80 -9.15 -10.63
C GLU A 5 3.67 -8.01 -11.14
N GLN A 6 3.53 -6.81 -10.56
CA GLN A 6 4.29 -5.62 -10.95
C GLN A 6 5.80 -5.73 -10.66
N LEU A 7 6.19 -6.51 -9.65
CA LEU A 7 7.60 -6.79 -9.34
C LEU A 7 8.16 -8.00 -10.10
N GLY A 8 7.31 -8.78 -10.78
CA GLY A 8 7.72 -10.02 -11.44
C GLY A 8 8.16 -11.11 -10.47
N THR A 9 7.57 -11.15 -9.27
CA THR A 9 7.94 -12.08 -8.20
C THR A 9 6.87 -13.14 -7.96
N LYS A 10 7.25 -14.24 -7.32
CA LYS A 10 6.34 -15.28 -6.85
C LYS A 10 6.80 -15.82 -5.51
N LEU A 11 6.70 -14.98 -4.48
CA LEU A 11 7.11 -15.25 -3.11
C LEU A 11 5.95 -15.86 -2.31
N PRO A 12 6.25 -16.69 -1.28
CA PRO A 12 5.23 -17.17 -0.37
C PRO A 12 4.64 -16.02 0.47
N CYS A 13 3.34 -16.09 0.74
CA CYS A 13 2.67 -15.20 1.68
C CYS A 13 2.44 -15.97 2.99
N GLU A 14 3.18 -15.62 4.02
CA GLU A 14 3.07 -16.24 5.34
C GLU A 14 2.22 -15.37 6.27
N TYR A 15 1.18 -15.97 6.85
CA TYR A 15 0.29 -15.30 7.78
C TYR A 15 0.69 -15.66 9.22
N ILE A 16 0.90 -14.65 10.04
CA ILE A 16 1.21 -14.80 11.46
C ILE A 16 0.01 -14.39 12.31
N PRO A 17 -0.20 -15.00 13.50
CA PRO A 17 -1.26 -14.59 14.40
C PRO A 17 -1.02 -13.17 14.90
N ASN A 18 -2.06 -12.35 14.89
CA ASN A 18 -1.98 -11.00 15.41
C ASN A 18 -1.92 -11.02 16.95
N PRO A 19 -0.89 -10.41 17.59
CA PRO A 19 -0.77 -10.36 19.04
C PRO A 19 -1.77 -9.42 19.73
N PHE A 20 -2.48 -8.55 19.01
CA PHE A 20 -3.39 -7.53 19.57
C PHE A 20 -4.85 -7.76 19.15
N VAL A 21 -5.46 -8.84 19.62
CA VAL A 21 -6.80 -9.28 19.20
C VAL A 21 -7.90 -8.23 19.45
N GLY A 22 -7.84 -7.48 20.55
CA GLY A 22 -8.88 -6.52 20.93
C GLY A 22 -8.81 -5.14 20.27
N GLN A 23 -7.70 -4.80 19.61
CA GLN A 23 -7.48 -3.48 19.01
C GLN A 23 -7.25 -3.55 17.50
N TYR A 24 -7.32 -4.74 16.93
CA TYR A 24 -7.12 -4.93 15.50
C TYR A 24 -8.32 -4.44 14.73
N GLN A 25 -8.07 -3.53 13.80
CA GLN A 25 -9.11 -3.05 12.91
C GLN A 25 -9.19 -3.95 11.67
N PHE A 26 -10.37 -4.57 11.48
CA PHE A 26 -10.64 -5.44 10.34
C PHE A 26 -11.18 -4.66 9.13
N PHE A 27 -11.73 -3.46 9.35
CA PHE A 27 -12.31 -2.65 8.29
C PHE A 27 -11.98 -1.18 8.49
N THR A 28 -11.34 -0.59 7.49
CA THR A 28 -11.08 0.85 7.43
C THR A 28 -11.57 1.40 6.11
N GLN A 29 -12.41 2.42 6.18
CA GLN A 29 -12.84 3.19 5.02
C GLN A 29 -13.05 4.62 5.53
N ALA A 30 -12.26 5.56 5.01
CA ALA A 30 -12.40 6.96 5.38
C ALA A 30 -13.67 7.53 4.75
N ASP A 31 -14.50 8.18 5.56
CA ASP A 31 -15.50 9.10 5.05
C ASP A 31 -14.79 10.38 4.61
N ILE A 32 -14.80 10.65 3.30
CA ILE A 32 -14.12 11.79 2.69
C ILE A 32 -15.08 12.90 2.31
N GLU A 33 -16.40 12.74 2.46
CA GLU A 33 -17.39 13.75 2.08
C GLU A 33 -17.06 15.15 2.67
N PRO A 34 -16.68 15.28 3.96
CA PRO A 34 -16.31 16.59 4.50
C PRO A 34 -15.09 17.21 3.82
N THR A 35 -14.09 16.38 3.48
CA THR A 35 -12.87 16.89 2.81
C THR A 35 -13.14 17.28 1.36
N ARG A 36 -14.07 16.60 0.69
CA ARG A 36 -14.53 16.99 -0.65
C ARG A 36 -15.28 18.31 -0.59
N GLU A 37 -16.23 18.43 0.34
CA GLU A 37 -17.10 19.61 0.47
C GLU A 37 -16.31 20.86 0.89
N PHE A 38 -15.53 20.76 1.97
CA PHE A 38 -14.93 21.94 2.59
C PHE A 38 -13.52 22.26 2.09
N LEU A 39 -12.81 21.27 1.52
CA LEU A 39 -11.44 21.45 1.03
C LEU A 39 -11.30 21.23 -0.48
N GLY A 40 -12.35 20.79 -1.17
CA GLY A 40 -12.28 20.45 -2.60
C GLY A 40 -11.37 19.25 -2.89
N TYR A 41 -11.12 18.39 -1.90
CA TYR A 41 -10.22 17.25 -2.04
C TYR A 41 -10.84 16.14 -2.92
N GLU A 42 -10.03 15.56 -3.81
CA GLU A 42 -10.33 14.36 -4.57
C GLU A 42 -9.08 13.46 -4.60
N PRO A 43 -9.19 12.14 -4.32
CA PRO A 43 -8.08 11.22 -4.50
C PRO A 43 -7.62 11.18 -5.97
N GLU A 44 -6.40 11.63 -6.23
CA GLU A 44 -5.84 11.68 -7.60
C GLU A 44 -5.27 10.33 -8.08
N VAL A 45 -5.04 9.40 -7.16
CA VAL A 45 -4.29 8.17 -7.42
C VAL A 45 -5.04 6.97 -6.85
N THR A 46 -5.34 6.00 -7.70
CA THR A 46 -5.91 4.71 -7.26
C THR A 46 -4.82 3.81 -6.66
N LEU A 47 -5.21 2.69 -6.04
CA LEU A 47 -4.24 1.74 -5.50
C LEU A 47 -3.29 1.20 -6.58
N GLU A 48 -3.82 0.81 -7.74
CA GLU A 48 -3.06 0.26 -8.85
C GLU A 48 -2.07 1.27 -9.43
N GLU A 49 -2.53 2.51 -9.64
CA GLU A 49 -1.69 3.59 -10.14
C GLU A 49 -0.63 3.99 -9.09
N GLY A 50 -1.00 4.01 -7.81
CA GLY A 50 -0.08 4.26 -6.70
C GLY A 50 1.03 3.22 -6.63
N ILE A 51 0.68 1.93 -6.71
CA ILE A 51 1.66 0.82 -6.80
C ILE A 51 2.60 1.09 -7.97
N LYS A 52 2.07 1.29 -9.18
CA LYS A 52 2.87 1.50 -10.39
C LYS A 52 3.82 2.69 -10.28
N ARG A 53 3.35 3.84 -9.78
CA ARG A 53 4.17 5.04 -9.57
C ARG A 53 5.28 4.84 -8.55
N TYR A 54 5.05 4.01 -7.53
CA TYR A 54 5.99 3.81 -6.44
C TYR A 54 7.02 2.68 -6.68
N LEU A 55 6.78 1.78 -7.66
CA LEU A 55 7.72 0.69 -7.99
C LEU A 55 9.18 1.13 -8.21
N PRO A 56 9.49 2.24 -8.91
CA PRO A 56 10.87 2.66 -9.09
C PRO A 56 11.57 2.96 -7.77
N GLU A 57 10.84 3.51 -6.79
CA GLU A 57 11.37 3.85 -5.47
C GLU A 57 11.66 2.59 -4.64
N ILE A 58 10.77 1.60 -4.68
CA ILE A 58 11.01 0.28 -4.07
C ILE A 58 12.32 -0.33 -4.60
N ARG A 59 12.52 -0.31 -5.92
CA ARG A 59 13.74 -0.83 -6.56
C ARG A 59 14.98 -0.03 -6.13
N ARG A 60 14.89 1.30 -6.11
CA ARG A 60 15.99 2.20 -5.71
C ARG A 60 16.42 1.94 -4.27
N LEU A 61 15.47 1.79 -3.34
CA LEU A 61 15.75 1.52 -1.92
C LEU A 61 16.41 0.15 -1.74
N TYR A 62 15.91 -0.88 -2.42
CA TYR A 62 16.48 -2.22 -2.34
C TYR A 62 17.95 -2.25 -2.82
N GLU A 63 18.26 -1.60 -3.96
CA GLU A 63 19.64 -1.51 -4.44
C GLU A 63 20.54 -0.75 -3.46
N LYS A 64 20.04 0.30 -2.81
CA LYS A 64 20.83 1.12 -1.88
C LYS A 64 21.07 0.45 -0.53
N GLU A 65 20.07 -0.23 0.02
CA GLU A 65 20.05 -0.64 1.44
C GLU A 65 20.23 -2.14 1.66
N VAL A 66 20.02 -2.95 0.62
CA VAL A 66 20.15 -4.41 0.71
C VAL A 66 21.31 -4.95 -0.14
N ARG A 67 21.56 -4.37 -1.32
CA ARG A 67 22.65 -4.80 -2.22
C ARG A 67 23.90 -3.94 -2.15
N GLY A 68 23.78 -2.68 -1.73
CA GLY A 68 24.87 -1.74 -1.51
C GLY A 68 25.52 -1.94 -0.15
#